data_AF-A0A7C4JK49-F1
#
_entry.id   AF-A0A7C4JK49-F1
#
_cell.length_a   1.000
_cell.length_b   1.000
_cell.length_c   1.000
_cell.angle_alpha   90.00
_cell.angle_beta   90.00
_cell.angle_gamma   90.00
#
_symmetry.space_group_name_H-M   'P 1'
#
loop_
_entity.id
_entity.type
_entity.pdbx_description
1 polymer ?
#
loop_
_entity_poly.entity_id
_entity_poly.type
_entity_poly.pdbx_seq_one_letter_code
_entity_poly.pdbx_strand_id
1 'polypeptide(L)'
;MNLKRFFSRLTPLVSKALPFVFVVFSLVLSLLVVFTVLSRFGYMNLLGVSVVLTDSMVPSIRPRDMVFYFNAGFGVGDVVVYCVTPSHCVVHRVVDFIVLDTVNGYRTMVVTKGDSVDVVDSPVEIGRVRGRVVFSIPREIWIPIAVAFLVYTLYSLIKTPIVGYSYAVMFSVALVLVVAVYAAIPRPIELETVKPPVVNLAGVYFGPSTCSIRVRYTGELSLTNAKVEVNSVEVDYVVLYAKEVVIKPSPSLLRESFEYRKPLLITVRASLNNVGSLFGEYDLYLGGVDLDISVANSTLVIKNLNCFPITVNVSIRYLDNGDWVWSNKSYIIQGFSTLSLEPPRGALHPYAYVYWYNQGDKRWAGLPFGKS
;
A
#
# COMPACT_ATOMS: atom_id res chain seq x y z
N MET A 1 7.19 41.50 70.65
CA MET A 1 7.96 41.41 69.38
C MET A 1 7.10 42.04 68.27
N ASN A 2 7.57 43.12 67.64
CA ASN A 2 6.70 44.01 66.85
C ASN A 2 6.57 43.54 65.40
N LEU A 3 5.50 42.78 65.08
CA LEU A 3 5.25 42.13 63.78
C LEU A 3 5.40 43.11 62.59
N LYS A 4 4.97 44.37 62.75
CA LYS A 4 5.10 45.41 61.71
C LYS A 4 6.56 45.72 61.33
N ARG A 5 7.48 45.77 62.31
CA ARG A 5 8.92 45.99 62.06
C ARG A 5 9.59 44.78 61.41
N PHE A 6 9.06 43.58 61.65
CA PHE A 6 9.54 42.36 61.01
C PHE A 6 9.12 42.35 59.53
N PHE A 7 7.84 42.58 59.23
CA PHE A 7 7.35 42.65 57.86
C PHE A 7 7.98 43.80 57.04
N SER A 8 8.20 44.98 57.64
CA SER A 8 8.84 46.10 56.93
C SER A 8 10.32 45.87 56.59
N ARG A 9 10.99 44.94 57.27
CA ARG A 9 12.38 44.54 56.97
C ARG A 9 12.46 43.38 55.98
N LEU A 10 11.44 42.52 55.93
CA LEU A 10 11.39 41.42 54.95
C LEU A 10 11.02 41.88 53.54
N THR A 11 10.15 42.89 53.39
CA THR A 11 9.68 43.37 52.08
C THR A 11 10.79 43.74 51.08
N PRO A 12 11.87 44.47 51.44
CA PRO A 12 12.93 44.79 50.48
C PRO A 12 13.84 43.60 50.13
N LEU A 13 13.93 42.60 51.02
CA LEU A 13 14.75 41.42 50.80
C LEU A 13 14.03 40.43 49.88
N VAL A 14 12.73 40.24 50.11
CA VAL A 14 11.84 39.45 49.25
C VAL A 14 11.72 40.08 47.87
N SER A 15 11.61 41.41 47.76
CA SER A 15 11.48 42.07 46.46
C SER A 15 12.73 41.97 45.59
N LYS A 16 13.92 41.83 46.18
CA LYS A 16 15.19 41.62 45.46
C LYS A 16 15.45 40.15 45.11
N ALA A 17 15.03 39.21 45.96
CA ALA A 17 15.23 37.79 45.72
C ALA A 17 14.26 37.21 44.68
N LEU A 18 13.02 37.71 44.66
CA LEU A 18 11.96 37.24 43.76
C LEU A 18 12.34 37.27 42.25
N PRO A 19 12.90 38.36 41.68
CA PRO A 19 13.28 38.38 40.27
C PRO A 19 14.42 37.40 39.97
N PHE A 20 15.36 37.22 40.89
CA PHE A 20 16.45 36.25 40.71
C PHE A 20 15.92 34.81 40.66
N VAL A 21 15.05 34.44 41.61
CA VAL A 21 14.40 33.12 41.63
C VAL A 21 13.59 32.90 40.35
N PHE A 22 12.88 33.92 39.87
CA PHE A 22 12.10 33.86 38.65
C PHE A 22 12.97 33.62 37.40
N VAL A 23 14.12 34.30 37.29
CA VAL A 23 15.07 34.11 36.19
C VAL A 23 15.66 32.70 36.20
N VAL A 24 16.10 32.23 37.37
CA VAL A 24 16.64 30.86 37.53
C VAL A 24 15.59 29.83 37.16
N PHE A 25 14.37 29.97 37.67
CA PHE A 25 13.26 29.07 37.35
C PHE A 25 12.93 29.07 35.85
N SER A 26 12.90 30.24 35.22
CA SER A 26 12.64 30.38 33.78
C SER A 26 13.72 29.70 32.93
N LEU A 27 14.99 29.83 33.32
CA LEU A 27 16.11 29.19 32.64
C LEU A 27 16.01 27.66 32.76
N VAL A 28 15.74 27.15 33.97
CA VAL A 28 15.52 25.72 34.21
C VAL A 28 14.35 25.19 33.38
N LEU A 29 13.23 25.92 33.34
CA LEU A 29 12.07 25.55 32.53
C LEU A 29 12.41 25.55 31.04
N SER A 30 13.15 26.53 30.55
CA SER A 30 13.55 26.61 29.15
C SER A 30 14.44 25.43 28.76
N LEU A 31 15.40 25.09 29.62
CA LEU A 31 16.26 23.93 29.43
C LEU A 31 15.45 22.62 29.41
N LEU A 32 14.49 22.48 30.32
CA LEU A 32 13.58 21.34 30.39
C LEU A 32 12.73 21.19 29.11
N VAL A 33 12.26 22.30 28.55
CA VAL A 33 11.52 22.32 27.27
C VAL A 33 12.41 21.88 26.12
N VAL A 34 13.63 22.43 26.02
CA VAL A 34 14.59 22.03 24.99
C VAL A 34 14.88 20.54 25.08
N PHE A 35 15.17 20.01 26.27
CA PHE A 35 15.39 18.57 26.45
C PHE A 35 14.15 17.74 26.09
N THR A 36 12.96 18.18 26.47
CA THR A 36 11.71 17.48 26.14
C THR A 36 11.49 17.42 24.63
N VAL A 37 11.72 18.53 23.91
CA VAL A 37 11.61 18.59 22.45
C VAL A 37 12.65 17.67 21.80
N LEU A 38 13.92 17.77 22.19
CA LEU A 38 14.99 16.93 21.63
C LEU A 38 14.77 15.43 21.89
N SER A 39 14.24 15.07 23.06
CA SER A 39 13.84 13.70 23.41
C SER A 39 12.72 13.19 22.52
N ARG A 40 11.68 14.00 22.26
CA ARG A 40 10.56 13.61 21.40
C ARG A 40 10.99 13.30 19.96
N PHE A 41 11.92 14.09 19.42
CA PHE A 41 12.50 13.84 18.10
C PHE A 41 13.55 12.72 18.07
N GLY A 42 13.94 12.18 19.24
CA GLY A 42 14.94 11.12 19.35
C GLY A 42 16.38 11.58 19.14
N TYR A 43 16.65 12.90 19.17
CA TYR A 43 18.02 13.42 19.10
C TYR A 43 18.77 13.25 20.42
N MET A 44 18.07 13.41 21.56
CA MET A 44 18.64 13.23 22.89
C MET A 44 17.61 12.64 23.86
N ASN A 45 17.73 11.35 24.17
CA ASN A 45 16.95 10.71 25.23
C ASN A 45 17.75 10.83 26.53
N LEU A 46 17.67 11.95 27.25
CA LEU A 46 18.31 12.10 28.57
C LEU A 46 17.25 12.29 29.65
N LEU A 47 16.44 13.32 29.48
CA LEU A 47 15.37 13.75 30.37
C LEU A 47 14.23 14.29 29.50
N GLY A 48 12.99 14.06 29.92
CA GLY A 48 11.87 14.82 29.39
C GLY A 48 10.63 14.78 30.27
N VAL A 49 9.63 15.53 29.83
CA VAL A 49 8.33 15.62 30.51
C VAL A 49 7.21 15.23 29.55
N SER A 50 6.17 14.59 30.07
CA SER A 50 4.93 14.33 29.34
C SER A 50 3.72 14.59 30.23
N VAL A 51 2.60 15.03 29.66
CA VAL A 51 1.33 15.11 30.37
C VAL A 51 0.48 13.93 29.94
N VAL A 52 0.01 13.15 30.91
CA VAL A 52 -0.87 12.00 30.65
C VAL A 52 -2.24 12.53 30.24
N LEU A 53 -2.78 12.12 29.09
CA LEU A 53 -4.08 12.63 28.62
C LEU A 53 -5.26 11.72 28.95
N THR A 54 -5.05 10.41 28.90
CA THR A 54 -6.09 9.40 29.05
C THR A 54 -6.10 8.81 30.46
N ASP A 55 -7.14 8.05 30.77
CA ASP A 55 -7.32 7.28 32.00
C ASP A 55 -6.71 5.88 31.95
N SER A 56 -5.96 5.56 30.88
CA SER A 56 -5.27 4.28 30.65
C SER A 56 -4.33 3.86 31.77
N MET A 57 -3.78 4.82 32.52
CA MET A 57 -2.83 4.56 33.62
C MET A 57 -3.44 4.66 35.02
N VAL A 58 -4.77 4.80 35.12
CA VAL A 58 -5.47 4.76 36.42
C VAL A 58 -5.38 3.34 37.00
N PRO A 59 -5.13 3.17 38.32
CA PRO A 59 -5.04 4.19 39.36
C PRO A 59 -3.66 4.81 39.56
N SER A 60 -2.60 4.29 38.94
CA SER A 60 -1.22 4.70 39.21
C SER A 60 -0.92 6.15 38.82
N ILE A 61 -1.41 6.60 37.66
CA ILE A 61 -1.21 7.96 37.14
C ILE A 61 -2.55 8.46 36.59
N ARG A 62 -2.99 9.64 37.04
CA ARG A 62 -4.30 10.18 36.66
C ARG A 62 -4.21 11.05 35.40
N PRO A 63 -5.31 11.19 34.65
CA PRO A 63 -5.36 12.12 33.52
C PRO A 63 -4.97 13.53 33.96
N ARG A 64 -4.07 14.15 33.20
CA ARG A 64 -3.43 15.46 33.36
C ARG A 64 -2.29 15.51 34.39
N ASP A 65 -1.89 14.38 34.97
CA ASP A 65 -0.66 14.35 35.75
C ASP A 65 0.56 14.55 34.84
N MET A 66 1.57 15.23 35.35
CA MET A 66 2.83 15.50 34.64
C MET A 66 3.86 14.45 35.04
N VAL A 67 4.36 13.67 34.09
CA VAL A 67 5.37 12.63 34.34
C VAL A 67 6.74 13.11 33.90
N PHE A 68 7.75 12.82 34.73
CA PHE A 68 9.15 13.02 34.42
C PHE A 68 9.79 11.68 34.11
N TYR A 69 10.48 11.61 32.97
CA TYR A 69 11.14 10.40 32.53
C TYR A 69 12.61 10.64 32.21
N PHE A 70 13.41 9.60 32.41
CA PHE A 70 14.84 9.60 32.14
C PHE A 70 15.21 8.37 31.32
N ASN A 71 16.24 8.51 30.49
CA ASN A 71 16.82 7.37 29.80
C ASN A 71 17.72 6.58 30.76
N ALA A 72 17.06 5.79 31.60
CA ALA A 72 17.68 4.78 32.43
C ALA A 72 17.25 3.39 31.93
N GLY A 73 18.01 2.36 32.29
CA GLY A 73 17.57 0.99 32.08
C GLY A 73 16.18 0.77 32.68
N PHE A 74 15.31 0.10 31.93
CA PHE A 74 13.95 -0.23 32.34
C PHE A 74 13.68 -1.72 32.13
N GLY A 75 12.78 -2.27 32.94
CA GLY A 75 12.39 -3.68 32.89
C GLY A 75 10.88 -3.88 32.94
N VAL A 76 10.47 -5.14 33.00
CA VAL A 76 9.06 -5.50 33.20
C VAL A 76 8.55 -4.91 34.51
N GLY A 77 7.38 -4.28 34.48
CA GLY A 77 6.76 -3.60 35.61
C GLY A 77 7.06 -2.10 35.66
N ASP A 78 8.08 -1.60 34.97
CA ASP A 78 8.37 -0.17 34.90
C ASP A 78 7.35 0.57 34.02
N VAL A 79 7.04 1.82 34.37
CA VAL A 79 6.27 2.72 33.51
C VAL A 79 7.23 3.46 32.59
N VAL A 80 6.98 3.43 31.29
CA VAL A 80 7.83 4.05 30.28
C VAL A 80 7.04 5.03 29.43
N VAL A 81 7.76 5.99 28.86
CA VAL A 81 7.22 6.87 27.81
C VAL A 81 7.80 6.40 26.47
N TYR A 82 6.95 6.04 25.52
CA TYR A 82 7.36 5.71 24.17
C TYR A 82 6.59 6.57 23.15
N CYS A 83 7.17 6.79 21.97
CA CYS A 83 6.53 7.63 20.96
C CYS A 83 6.28 6.84 19.67
N VAL A 84 5.02 6.79 19.24
CA VAL A 84 4.61 6.20 17.95
C VAL A 84 5.01 7.13 16.81
N THR A 85 4.83 8.44 17.03
CA THR A 85 5.31 9.52 16.15
C THR A 85 6.02 10.59 17.00
N PRO A 86 6.84 11.49 16.43
CA PRO A 86 7.50 12.54 17.21
C PRO A 86 6.55 13.44 18.04
N SER A 87 5.28 13.52 17.65
CA SER A 87 4.25 14.31 18.33
C SER A 87 3.29 13.49 19.20
N HIS A 88 3.33 12.16 19.10
CA HIS A 88 2.42 11.26 19.81
C HIS A 88 3.20 10.27 20.68
N CYS A 89 3.20 10.55 21.98
CA CYS A 89 3.85 9.72 22.99
C CYS A 89 2.83 9.18 23.99
N VAL A 90 3.01 7.92 24.35
CA VAL A 90 2.16 7.13 25.23
C VAL A 90 2.96 6.78 26.49
N VAL A 91 2.27 6.76 27.62
CA VAL A 91 2.85 6.43 28.93
C VAL A 91 2.18 5.17 29.42
N HIS A 92 2.85 4.02 29.35
CA HIS A 92 2.28 2.72 29.74
C HIS A 92 3.31 1.86 30.48
N ARG A 93 2.84 0.81 31.14
CA ARG A 93 3.68 -0.14 31.88
C ARG A 93 4.25 -1.20 30.95
N VAL A 94 5.53 -1.49 31.07
CA VAL A 94 6.16 -2.61 30.37
C VAL A 94 5.66 -3.91 30.98
N VAL A 95 5.12 -4.79 30.15
CA VAL A 95 4.64 -6.12 30.58
C VAL A 95 5.51 -7.25 30.06
N ASP A 96 6.20 -7.07 28.93
CA ASP A 96 7.06 -8.11 28.36
C ASP A 96 8.07 -7.55 27.34
N PHE A 97 9.02 -8.39 26.93
CA PHE A 97 9.96 -8.14 25.83
C PHE A 97 9.92 -9.30 24.84
N ILE A 98 9.73 -8.99 23.55
CA ILE A 98 9.72 -9.97 22.46
C ILE A 98 10.95 -9.78 21.60
N VAL A 99 11.67 -10.86 21.29
CA VAL A 99 12.79 -10.84 20.34
C VAL A 99 12.31 -11.40 19.01
N LEU A 100 12.33 -10.57 17.97
CA LEU A 100 12.00 -10.98 16.60
C LEU A 100 13.28 -11.27 15.82
N ASP A 101 13.30 -12.42 15.17
CA ASP A 101 14.32 -12.75 14.17
C ASP A 101 14.02 -11.99 12.88
N THR A 102 14.96 -11.18 12.42
CA THR A 102 14.84 -10.41 11.18
C THR A 102 16.02 -10.70 10.27
N VAL A 103 15.85 -10.48 8.97
CA VAL A 103 16.89 -10.71 7.94
C VAL A 103 18.21 -9.98 8.26
N ASN A 104 18.16 -8.92 9.09
CA ASN A 104 19.31 -8.11 9.51
C ASN A 104 19.69 -8.33 10.99
N GLY A 105 19.33 -9.46 11.60
CA GLY A 105 19.62 -9.81 12.99
C GLY A 105 18.38 -9.75 13.91
N TYR A 106 18.60 -9.76 15.22
CA TYR A 106 17.51 -9.75 16.21
C TYR A 106 17.05 -8.33 16.54
N ARG A 107 15.72 -8.11 16.57
CA ARG A 107 15.10 -6.86 17.07
C ARG A 107 14.36 -7.12 18.36
N THR A 108 14.67 -6.36 19.40
CA THR A 108 13.94 -6.38 20.66
C THR A 108 12.77 -5.40 20.61
N MET A 109 11.57 -5.95 20.76
CA MET A 109 10.32 -5.23 20.90
C MET A 109 9.90 -5.21 22.38
N VAL A 110 9.33 -4.10 22.81
CA VAL A 110 8.79 -3.88 24.16
C VAL A 110 7.27 -3.98 24.06
N VAL A 111 6.67 -4.82 24.90
CA VAL A 111 5.22 -4.91 25.04
C VAL A 111 4.79 -4.06 26.22
N THR A 112 3.88 -3.13 25.99
CA THR A 112 3.35 -2.25 27.03
C THR A 112 1.85 -2.48 27.22
N LYS A 113 1.33 -2.00 28.35
CA LYS A 113 -0.09 -2.05 28.70
C LYS A 113 -0.43 -0.89 29.64
N GLY A 114 -1.58 -0.26 29.43
CA GLY A 114 -2.14 0.69 30.40
C GLY A 114 -2.66 -0.03 31.65
N ASP A 115 -2.45 0.54 32.83
CA ASP A 115 -2.87 -0.06 34.11
C ASP A 115 -4.39 -0.31 34.23
N SER A 116 -5.23 0.49 33.56
CA SER A 116 -6.70 0.33 33.55
C SER A 116 -7.24 -0.42 32.32
N VAL A 117 -6.38 -0.71 31.34
CA VAL A 117 -6.77 -1.34 30.08
C VAL A 117 -6.50 -2.83 30.20
N ASP A 118 -7.39 -3.72 29.76
CA ASP A 118 -7.18 -5.18 29.86
C ASP A 118 -6.31 -5.76 28.73
N VAL A 119 -6.20 -5.03 27.63
CA VAL A 119 -5.51 -5.44 26.41
C VAL A 119 -4.11 -4.84 26.34
N VAL A 120 -3.13 -5.64 25.89
CA VAL A 120 -1.77 -5.17 25.64
C VAL A 120 -1.70 -4.30 24.39
N ASP A 121 -0.80 -3.32 24.39
CA ASP A 121 -0.54 -2.52 23.20
C ASP A 121 0.21 -3.33 22.14
N SER A 122 0.19 -2.84 20.89
CA SER A 122 1.07 -3.34 19.85
C SER A 122 2.54 -3.21 20.28
N PRO A 123 3.38 -4.25 20.10
CA PRO A 123 4.79 -4.21 20.48
C PRO A 123 5.54 -3.05 19.79
N VAL A 124 6.42 -2.38 20.55
CA VAL A 124 7.14 -1.19 20.10
C VAL A 124 8.64 -1.44 20.11
N GLU A 125 9.35 -1.04 19.06
CA GLU A 125 10.81 -1.14 19.03
C GLU A 125 11.46 -0.38 20.20
N ILE A 126 12.46 -1.00 20.86
CA ILE A 126 13.11 -0.43 22.04
C ILE A 126 13.65 1.00 21.81
N GLY A 127 14.08 1.32 20.59
CA GLY A 127 14.57 2.65 20.22
C GLY A 127 13.51 3.75 20.20
N ARG A 128 12.22 3.40 20.23
CA ARG A 128 11.10 4.36 20.37
C ARG A 128 10.73 4.65 21.82
N VAL A 129 11.29 3.93 22.78
CA VAL A 129 11.15 4.22 24.20
C VAL A 129 12.06 5.41 24.54
N ARG A 130 11.46 6.48 25.08
CA ARG A 130 12.16 7.73 25.44
C ARG A 130 12.79 7.66 26.82
N GLY A 131 12.20 6.88 27.72
CA GLY A 131 12.75 6.64 29.04
C GLY A 131 11.74 6.07 30.02
N ARG A 132 12.24 5.74 31.20
CA ARG A 132 11.47 5.30 32.35
C ARG A 132 10.90 6.49 33.11
N VAL A 133 9.62 6.44 33.45
CA VAL A 133 8.99 7.39 34.34
C VAL A 133 9.54 7.20 35.76
N VAL A 134 10.09 8.26 36.33
CA VAL A 134 10.70 8.23 37.67
C VAL A 134 9.76 8.79 38.73
N PHE A 135 9.00 9.83 38.39
CA PHE A 135 7.98 10.39 39.26
C PHE A 135 6.88 11.10 38.45
N SER A 136 5.73 11.28 39.08
CA SER A 136 4.60 12.05 38.56
C SER A 136 4.25 13.19 39.51
N ILE A 137 3.88 14.34 38.95
CA ILE A 137 3.33 15.48 39.68
C ILE A 137 1.82 15.51 39.42
N PRO A 138 0.99 15.39 40.47
CA PRO A 138 -0.45 15.51 40.35
C PRO A 138 -0.89 16.82 39.68
N ARG A 139 -1.92 16.74 38.85
CA ARG A 139 -2.51 17.92 38.19
C ARG A 139 -2.95 19.01 39.16
N GLU A 140 -3.37 18.64 40.38
CA GLU A 140 -3.77 19.59 41.42
C GLU A 140 -2.61 20.42 41.96
N ILE A 141 -1.36 20.01 41.71
CA ILE A 141 -0.15 20.72 42.13
C ILE A 141 0.39 21.56 40.97
N TRP A 142 0.68 20.94 39.82
CA TRP A 142 1.41 21.65 38.75
C TRP A 142 0.54 22.64 37.99
N ILE A 143 -0.76 22.37 37.79
CA ILE A 143 -1.64 23.28 37.04
C ILE A 143 -1.79 24.63 37.76
N PRO A 144 -2.11 24.69 39.08
CA PRO A 144 -2.18 25.97 39.78
C PRO A 144 -0.85 26.74 39.78
N ILE A 145 0.29 26.04 39.92
CA ILE A 145 1.62 26.66 39.86
C ILE A 145 1.87 27.27 38.48
N ALA A 146 1.57 26.53 37.41
CA ALA A 146 1.73 26.99 36.04
C ALA A 146 0.82 28.20 35.74
N VAL A 147 -0.43 28.16 36.19
CA VAL A 147 -1.40 29.27 36.03
C VAL A 147 -0.93 30.50 36.81
N ALA A 148 -0.53 30.35 38.07
CA ALA A 148 -0.01 31.46 38.88
C ALA A 148 1.24 32.10 38.23
N PHE A 149 2.15 31.28 37.72
CA PHE A 149 3.33 31.74 37.01
C PHE A 149 2.97 32.50 35.72
N LEU A 150 2.02 31.98 34.93
CA LEU A 150 1.53 32.63 33.72
C LEU A 150 0.89 33.98 34.04
N VAL A 151 -0.01 34.03 35.03
CA VAL A 151 -0.67 35.27 35.47
C VAL A 151 0.34 36.28 35.97
N TYR A 152 1.33 35.86 36.77
CA TYR A 152 2.40 36.74 37.24
C TYR A 152 3.23 37.30 36.08
N THR A 153 3.56 36.47 35.10
CA THR A 153 4.32 36.88 33.91
C THR A 153 3.53 37.92 33.11
N LEU A 154 2.24 37.68 32.87
CA LEU A 154 1.34 38.63 32.19
C LEU A 154 1.18 39.93 32.98
N TYR A 155 1.04 39.85 34.30
CA TYR A 155 0.95 41.02 35.16
C TYR A 155 2.23 41.86 35.15
N SER A 156 3.40 41.21 35.20
CA SER A 156 4.71 41.86 35.11
C SER A 156 4.88 42.58 33.78
N LEU A 157 4.45 41.95 32.67
CA LEU A 157 4.46 42.55 31.34
C LEU A 157 3.64 43.85 31.28
N ILE A 158 2.49 43.92 31.95
CA ILE A 158 1.63 45.12 31.99
C ILE A 158 2.26 46.23 32.84
N LYS A 159 2.98 45.88 33.91
CA LYS A 159 3.48 46.85 34.90
C LYS A 159 4.86 47.43 34.65
N THR A 160 5.75 46.74 33.93
CA THR A 160 7.12 47.23 33.75
C THR A 160 7.17 48.34 32.69
N PRO A 161 7.58 49.58 33.04
CA PRO A 161 7.78 50.63 32.05
C PRO A 161 8.88 50.24 31.06
N ILE A 162 8.67 50.63 29.80
CA ILE A 162 9.42 50.18 28.62
C ILE A 162 10.92 50.47 28.76
N VAL A 163 11.71 49.44 29.06
CA VAL A 163 13.17 49.46 28.89
C VAL A 163 13.61 48.13 28.25
N GLY A 164 13.73 48.16 26.92
CA GLY A 164 14.10 47.13 25.94
C GLY A 164 14.41 45.69 26.38
N TYR A 165 15.35 45.49 27.31
CA TYR A 165 15.85 44.16 27.67
C TYR A 165 14.85 43.32 28.49
N SER A 166 13.98 43.95 29.28
CA SER A 166 13.01 43.21 30.11
C SER A 166 11.90 42.55 29.28
N TYR A 167 11.51 43.17 28.17
CA TYR A 167 10.43 42.67 27.32
C TYR A 167 10.84 41.42 26.54
N ALA A 168 12.05 41.40 25.97
CA ALA A 168 12.56 40.26 25.22
C ALA A 168 12.67 39.00 26.09
N VAL A 169 13.16 39.16 27.33
CA VAL A 169 13.24 38.05 28.30
C VAL A 169 11.84 37.57 28.68
N MET A 170 10.92 38.47 29.04
CA MET A 170 9.55 38.07 29.43
C MET A 170 8.78 37.43 28.27
N PHE A 171 8.90 37.95 27.05
CA PHE A 171 8.29 37.35 25.86
C PHE A 171 8.87 35.96 25.56
N SER A 172 10.19 35.81 25.67
CA SER A 172 10.85 34.51 25.50
C SER A 172 10.36 33.49 26.53
N VAL A 173 10.19 33.91 27.79
CA VAL A 173 9.63 33.04 28.84
C VAL A 173 8.19 32.66 28.53
N ALA A 174 7.34 33.61 28.14
CA ALA A 174 5.95 33.32 27.78
C ALA A 174 5.87 32.37 26.57
N LEU A 175 6.68 32.60 25.54
CA LEU A 175 6.76 31.74 24.36
C LEU A 175 7.25 30.33 24.72
N VAL A 176 8.30 30.23 25.52
CA VAL A 176 8.80 28.94 26.04
C VAL A 176 7.71 28.22 26.81
N LEU A 177 6.90 28.92 27.61
CA LEU A 177 5.83 28.31 28.39
C LEU A 177 4.68 27.81 27.50
N VAL A 178 4.30 28.58 26.48
CA VAL A 178 3.33 28.15 25.46
C VAL A 178 3.86 26.93 24.69
N VAL A 179 5.12 26.96 24.26
CA VAL A 179 5.77 25.84 23.57
C VAL A 179 5.91 24.64 24.52
N ALA A 180 6.16 24.85 25.82
CA ALA A 180 6.23 23.78 26.82
C ALA A 180 4.89 23.06 26.93
N VAL A 181 3.81 23.82 27.09
CA VAL A 181 2.45 23.28 27.20
C VAL A 181 2.08 22.56 25.90
N TYR A 182 2.37 23.17 24.76
CA TYR A 182 2.11 22.58 23.46
C TYR A 182 2.92 21.30 23.22
N ALA A 183 4.20 21.32 23.55
CA ALA A 183 5.11 20.19 23.47
C ALA A 183 4.89 19.18 24.60
N ALA A 184 4.02 19.44 25.57
CA ALA A 184 3.66 18.46 26.59
C ALA A 184 2.38 17.70 26.24
N ILE A 185 1.49 18.28 25.42
CA ILE A 185 0.22 17.68 25.02
C ILE A 185 0.44 16.77 23.79
N PRO A 186 0.24 15.43 23.90
CA PRO A 186 0.18 14.55 22.73
C PRO A 186 -0.92 15.02 21.76
N ARG A 187 -0.62 15.08 20.46
CA ARG A 187 -1.68 15.28 19.46
C ARG A 187 -2.52 14.00 19.35
N PRO A 188 -3.85 14.10 19.16
CA PRO A 188 -4.66 12.94 18.79
C PRO A 188 -4.09 12.33 17.50
N ILE A 189 -4.04 11.00 17.43
CA ILE A 189 -3.60 10.29 16.24
C ILE A 189 -4.59 10.62 15.12
N GLU A 190 -4.15 11.30 14.07
CA GLU A 190 -4.79 11.10 12.76
C GLU A 190 -4.53 9.64 12.44
N LEU A 191 -5.56 8.78 12.53
CA LEU A 191 -5.41 7.36 12.20
C LEU A 191 -4.76 7.28 10.83
N GLU A 192 -3.50 6.84 10.81
CA GLU A 192 -2.83 6.48 9.58
C GLU A 192 -3.72 5.43 8.95
N THR A 193 -4.40 5.81 7.87
CA THR A 193 -5.42 4.98 7.26
C THR A 193 -4.76 3.68 6.88
N VAL A 194 -5.19 2.59 7.54
CA VAL A 194 -4.73 1.23 7.23
C VAL A 194 -4.89 1.06 5.73
N LYS A 195 -3.75 1.05 5.01
CA LYS A 195 -3.78 0.96 3.56
C LYS A 195 -4.33 -0.44 3.23
N PRO A 196 -5.50 -0.54 2.60
CA PRO A 196 -6.06 -1.84 2.30
C PRO A 196 -5.10 -2.59 1.35
N PRO A 197 -4.95 -3.92 1.51
CA PRO A 197 -4.15 -4.70 0.57
C PRO A 197 -4.75 -4.56 -0.83
N VAL A 198 -3.91 -4.24 -1.81
CA VAL A 198 -4.33 -3.99 -3.19
C VAL A 198 -3.88 -5.15 -4.08
N VAL A 199 -4.77 -5.58 -4.97
CA VAL A 199 -4.44 -6.48 -6.09
C VAL A 199 -4.57 -5.68 -7.38
N ASN A 200 -3.51 -5.69 -8.19
CA ASN A 200 -3.48 -4.99 -9.47
C ASN A 200 -3.43 -5.99 -10.61
N LEU A 201 -4.06 -5.65 -11.74
CA LEU A 201 -3.87 -6.38 -12.98
C LEU A 201 -2.44 -6.13 -13.49
N ALA A 202 -1.68 -7.20 -13.70
CA ALA A 202 -0.35 -7.13 -14.28
C ALA A 202 -0.40 -7.25 -15.82
N GLY A 203 -1.36 -8.00 -16.36
CA GLY A 203 -1.57 -8.09 -17.80
C GLY A 203 -2.55 -9.19 -18.21
N VAL A 204 -3.06 -9.07 -19.43
CA VAL A 204 -3.90 -10.06 -20.11
C VAL A 204 -3.29 -10.32 -21.48
N TYR A 205 -2.99 -11.58 -21.80
CA TYR A 205 -2.39 -11.94 -23.08
C TYR A 205 -2.82 -13.32 -23.55
N PHE A 206 -2.82 -13.50 -24.87
CA PHE A 206 -3.06 -14.78 -25.53
C PHE A 206 -1.74 -15.50 -25.79
N GLY A 207 -1.62 -16.76 -25.38
CA GLY A 207 -0.46 -17.61 -25.66
C GLY A 207 -0.70 -18.47 -26.90
N PRO A 208 -0.25 -18.07 -28.10
CA PRO A 208 -0.60 -18.74 -29.35
C PRO A 208 -0.14 -20.20 -29.41
N SER A 209 0.99 -20.56 -28.78
CA SER A 209 1.48 -21.94 -28.73
C SER A 209 0.66 -22.86 -27.85
N THR A 210 0.03 -22.32 -26.80
CA THR A 210 -0.73 -23.10 -25.80
C THR A 210 -2.23 -22.99 -25.99
N CYS A 211 -2.67 -22.12 -26.91
CA CYS A 211 -4.07 -21.78 -27.14
C CYS A 211 -4.82 -21.40 -25.86
N SER A 212 -4.15 -20.67 -24.98
CA SER A 212 -4.69 -20.27 -23.68
C SER A 212 -4.58 -18.76 -23.49
N ILE A 213 -5.54 -18.21 -22.76
CA ILE A 213 -5.52 -16.82 -22.32
C ILE A 213 -4.98 -16.80 -20.90
N ARG A 214 -4.09 -15.87 -20.61
CA ARG A 214 -3.46 -15.71 -19.31
C ARG A 214 -3.81 -14.35 -18.74
N VAL A 215 -4.43 -14.36 -17.57
CA VAL A 215 -4.76 -13.16 -16.79
C VAL A 215 -3.85 -13.16 -15.55
N ARG A 216 -2.93 -12.20 -15.47
CA ARG A 216 -1.92 -12.14 -14.41
C ARG A 216 -2.18 -10.98 -13.48
N TYR A 217 -2.03 -11.22 -12.19
CA TYR A 217 -2.20 -10.24 -11.12
C TYR A 217 -0.91 -10.04 -10.31
N THR A 218 -0.76 -8.86 -9.72
CA THR A 218 0.29 -8.49 -8.76
C THR A 218 -0.33 -7.99 -7.46
N GLY A 219 0.43 -8.06 -6.37
CA GLY A 219 -0.05 -7.70 -5.04
C GLY A 219 0.33 -8.74 -3.97
N GLU A 220 -0.10 -8.45 -2.75
CA GLU A 220 0.17 -9.26 -1.55
C GLU A 220 -0.83 -10.41 -1.38
N LEU A 221 -2.03 -10.28 -1.95
CA LEU A 221 -3.07 -11.31 -1.88
C LEU A 221 -2.89 -12.37 -2.97
N SER A 222 -3.28 -13.60 -2.64
CA SER A 222 -3.18 -14.76 -3.52
C SER A 222 -4.57 -15.28 -3.90
N LEU A 223 -4.73 -15.71 -5.15
CA LEU A 223 -5.93 -16.28 -5.73
C LEU A 223 -6.11 -17.72 -5.22
N THR A 224 -7.27 -18.01 -4.65
CA THR A 224 -7.61 -19.34 -4.11
C THR A 224 -8.57 -20.10 -5.02
N ASN A 225 -9.59 -19.40 -5.50
CA ASN A 225 -10.61 -19.95 -6.39
C ASN A 225 -11.03 -18.85 -7.38
N ALA A 226 -11.46 -19.23 -8.58
CA ALA A 226 -11.98 -18.30 -9.57
C ALA A 226 -13.27 -18.83 -10.22
N LYS A 227 -14.07 -17.93 -10.73
CA LYS A 227 -15.08 -18.22 -11.74
C LYS A 227 -14.71 -17.37 -12.95
N VAL A 228 -14.59 -18.02 -14.10
CA VAL A 228 -14.15 -17.38 -15.34
C VAL A 228 -15.22 -17.54 -16.39
N GLU A 229 -15.59 -16.43 -17.01
CA GLU A 229 -16.52 -16.40 -18.14
C GLU A 229 -15.83 -15.71 -19.32
N VAL A 230 -16.02 -16.24 -20.54
CA VAL A 230 -15.59 -15.61 -21.79
C VAL A 230 -16.82 -15.40 -22.66
N ASN A 231 -17.13 -14.14 -22.99
CA ASN A 231 -18.37 -13.75 -23.67
C ASN A 231 -19.62 -14.32 -22.97
N SER A 232 -19.67 -14.22 -21.63
CA SER A 232 -20.74 -14.74 -20.76
C SER A 232 -20.92 -16.27 -20.76
N VAL A 233 -19.96 -17.02 -21.31
CA VAL A 233 -19.93 -18.49 -21.23
C VAL A 233 -18.87 -18.90 -20.22
N GLU A 234 -19.27 -19.72 -19.24
CA GLU A 234 -18.33 -20.28 -18.25
C GLU A 234 -17.35 -21.24 -18.92
N VAL A 235 -16.07 -21.10 -18.57
CA VAL A 235 -14.97 -21.87 -19.21
C VAL A 235 -14.04 -22.47 -18.18
N ASP A 236 -13.41 -23.58 -18.57
CA ASP A 236 -12.39 -24.21 -17.75
C ASP A 236 -11.18 -23.28 -17.56
N TYR A 237 -10.69 -23.25 -16.33
CA TYR A 237 -9.54 -22.45 -15.93
C TYR A 237 -8.62 -23.22 -14.97
N VAL A 238 -7.38 -22.76 -14.87
CA VAL A 238 -6.41 -23.24 -13.88
C VAL A 238 -5.75 -22.04 -13.23
N VAL A 239 -5.72 -22.01 -11.90
CA VAL A 239 -4.96 -20.99 -11.16
C VAL A 239 -3.52 -21.46 -11.01
N LEU A 240 -2.57 -20.72 -11.58
CA LEU A 240 -1.13 -20.98 -11.47
C LEU A 240 -0.49 -20.02 -10.48
N TYR A 241 0.33 -20.59 -9.59
CA TYR A 241 1.13 -19.85 -8.60
C TYR A 241 0.32 -18.86 -7.76
N ALA A 242 -0.97 -19.10 -7.61
CA ALA A 242 -1.93 -18.24 -6.92
C ALA A 242 -1.96 -16.76 -7.40
N LYS A 243 -1.46 -16.45 -8.61
CA LYS A 243 -1.42 -15.07 -9.16
C LYS A 243 -1.76 -15.00 -10.64
N GLU A 244 -1.95 -16.13 -11.30
CA GLU A 244 -2.26 -16.21 -12.72
C GLU A 244 -3.47 -17.13 -12.93
N VAL A 245 -4.42 -16.68 -13.74
CA VAL A 245 -5.57 -17.50 -14.18
C VAL A 245 -5.33 -17.84 -15.65
N VAL A 246 -5.18 -19.12 -15.93
CA VAL A 246 -5.01 -19.67 -17.29
C VAL A 246 -6.34 -20.21 -17.74
N ILE A 247 -6.82 -19.70 -18.87
CA ILE A 247 -8.16 -19.95 -19.41
C ILE A 247 -7.98 -20.67 -20.74
N LYS A 248 -8.77 -21.71 -20.99
CA LYS A 248 -8.77 -22.44 -22.27
C LYS A 248 -10.14 -22.30 -22.95
N PRO A 249 -10.34 -21.27 -23.78
CA PRO A 249 -11.59 -21.08 -24.50
C PRO A 249 -11.82 -22.19 -25.53
N SER A 250 -13.08 -22.38 -25.93
CA SER A 250 -13.39 -23.31 -27.01
C SER A 250 -12.78 -22.83 -28.34
N PRO A 251 -12.27 -23.74 -29.19
CA PRO A 251 -11.67 -23.36 -30.47
C PRO A 251 -12.64 -22.60 -31.40
N SER A 252 -13.94 -22.89 -31.32
CA SER A 252 -14.98 -22.19 -32.06
C SER A 252 -15.13 -20.72 -31.65
N LEU A 253 -14.99 -20.42 -30.36
CA LEU A 253 -15.06 -19.05 -29.84
C LEU A 253 -13.84 -18.23 -30.29
N LEU A 254 -12.65 -18.84 -30.25
CA LEU A 254 -11.42 -18.22 -30.75
C LEU A 254 -11.53 -17.90 -32.25
N ARG A 255 -12.04 -18.84 -33.05
CA ARG A 255 -12.30 -18.63 -34.48
C ARG A 255 -13.24 -17.46 -34.72
N GLU A 256 -14.39 -17.43 -34.03
CA GLU A 256 -15.37 -16.34 -34.23
C GLU A 256 -14.76 -14.98 -33.88
N SER A 257 -14.06 -14.88 -32.75
CA SER A 257 -13.38 -13.65 -32.35
C SER A 257 -12.37 -13.19 -33.39
N PHE A 258 -11.57 -14.11 -33.93
CA PHE A 258 -10.55 -13.81 -34.94
C PHE A 258 -11.15 -13.44 -36.31
N GLU A 259 -12.09 -14.23 -36.83
CA GLU A 259 -12.69 -14.03 -38.15
C GLU A 259 -13.49 -12.72 -38.22
N TYR A 260 -14.19 -12.36 -37.14
CA TYR A 260 -15.05 -11.16 -37.11
C TYR A 260 -14.44 -9.96 -36.38
N ARG A 261 -13.17 -10.04 -35.95
CA ARG A 261 -12.49 -9.00 -35.17
C ARG A 261 -13.26 -8.59 -33.90
N LYS A 262 -13.99 -9.53 -33.28
CA LYS A 262 -14.72 -9.29 -32.03
C LYS A 262 -13.77 -9.48 -30.85
N PRO A 263 -13.74 -8.57 -29.86
CA PRO A 263 -12.98 -8.82 -28.64
C PRO A 263 -13.56 -10.01 -27.88
N LEU A 264 -12.69 -10.75 -27.19
CA LEU A 264 -13.09 -11.69 -26.16
C LEU A 264 -13.25 -10.91 -24.85
N LEU A 265 -14.48 -10.88 -24.33
CA LEU A 265 -14.79 -10.30 -23.03
C LEU A 265 -14.53 -11.34 -21.95
N ILE A 266 -13.46 -11.16 -21.18
CA ILE A 266 -13.01 -12.08 -20.14
C ILE A 266 -13.45 -11.52 -18.79
N THR A 267 -14.35 -12.21 -18.11
CA THR A 267 -14.79 -11.85 -16.75
C THR A 267 -14.17 -12.83 -15.76
N VAL A 268 -13.45 -12.31 -14.77
CA VAL A 268 -12.82 -13.08 -13.69
C VAL A 268 -13.42 -12.65 -12.36
N ARG A 269 -14.02 -13.61 -11.65
CA ARG A 269 -14.50 -13.45 -10.27
C ARG A 269 -13.71 -14.37 -9.36
N ALA A 270 -12.75 -13.86 -8.61
CA ALA A 270 -11.86 -14.68 -7.81
C ALA A 270 -11.96 -14.39 -6.31
N SER A 271 -11.65 -15.39 -5.49
CA SER A 271 -11.55 -15.27 -4.03
C SER A 271 -10.07 -15.14 -3.62
N LEU A 272 -9.78 -14.18 -2.74
CA LEU A 272 -8.42 -13.80 -2.34
C LEU A 272 -8.15 -14.23 -0.89
N ASN A 273 -7.39 -15.31 -0.67
CA ASN A 273 -7.00 -15.84 0.66
C ASN A 273 -8.10 -15.79 1.75
N ASN A 274 -9.37 -15.90 1.39
CA ASN A 274 -10.55 -15.71 2.26
C ASN A 274 -10.69 -14.32 2.92
N VAL A 275 -9.92 -13.32 2.48
CA VAL A 275 -9.96 -11.94 2.99
C VAL A 275 -10.84 -11.04 2.11
N GLY A 276 -11.02 -11.40 0.83
CA GLY A 276 -11.84 -10.60 -0.08
C GLY A 276 -12.13 -11.28 -1.41
N SER A 277 -12.79 -10.54 -2.30
CA SER A 277 -13.09 -10.95 -3.67
C SER A 277 -12.46 -9.98 -4.67
N LEU A 278 -12.14 -10.52 -5.84
CA LEU A 278 -11.62 -9.81 -6.99
C LEU A 278 -12.65 -9.93 -8.12
N PHE A 279 -13.01 -8.80 -8.70
CA PHE A 279 -13.82 -8.74 -9.91
C PHE A 279 -13.04 -7.99 -10.98
N GLY A 280 -12.93 -8.59 -12.16
CA GLY A 280 -12.26 -7.98 -13.30
C GLY A 280 -12.92 -8.35 -14.60
N GLU A 281 -13.00 -7.39 -15.52
CA GLU A 281 -13.55 -7.55 -16.86
C GLU A 281 -12.54 -6.99 -17.85
N TYR A 282 -12.16 -7.80 -18.85
CA TYR A 282 -11.04 -7.49 -19.74
C TYR A 282 -11.40 -7.82 -21.19
N ASP A 283 -11.17 -6.86 -22.08
CA ASP A 283 -11.28 -7.06 -23.51
C ASP A 283 -9.94 -7.55 -24.09
N LEU A 284 -9.97 -8.67 -24.81
CA LEU A 284 -8.80 -9.21 -25.49
C LEU A 284 -9.07 -9.40 -26.99
N TYR A 285 -8.30 -8.71 -27.82
CA TYR A 285 -8.28 -8.94 -29.26
C TYR A 285 -7.29 -10.04 -29.61
N LEU A 286 -7.73 -11.04 -30.36
CA LEU A 286 -6.86 -12.13 -30.78
C LEU A 286 -5.91 -11.68 -31.90
N GLY A 287 -4.62 -11.83 -31.63
CA GLY A 287 -3.59 -11.86 -32.66
C GLY A 287 -3.57 -13.22 -33.37
N GLY A 288 -3.25 -13.22 -34.66
CA GLY A 288 -3.05 -14.45 -35.42
C GLY A 288 -2.01 -14.26 -36.52
N VAL A 289 -1.50 -15.39 -37.01
CA VAL A 289 -0.56 -15.47 -38.12
C VAL A 289 -1.34 -15.78 -39.40
N ASP A 290 -0.92 -15.23 -40.54
CA ASP A 290 -1.48 -15.62 -41.82
C ASP A 290 -1.26 -17.11 -42.12
N LEU A 291 -2.10 -17.68 -42.98
CA LEU A 291 -1.94 -19.05 -43.44
C LEU A 291 -0.67 -19.18 -44.30
N ASP A 292 0.09 -20.25 -44.09
CA ASP A 292 1.20 -20.61 -44.98
C ASP A 292 0.64 -21.47 -46.12
N ILE A 293 0.55 -20.85 -47.31
CA ILE A 293 -0.06 -21.44 -48.49
C ILE A 293 1.03 -21.67 -49.52
N SER A 294 1.24 -22.93 -49.89
CA SER A 294 2.25 -23.33 -50.87
C SER A 294 1.72 -24.44 -51.77
N VAL A 295 2.41 -24.67 -52.88
CA VAL A 295 2.14 -25.80 -53.77
C VAL A 295 3.37 -26.70 -53.74
N ALA A 296 3.18 -27.97 -53.38
CA ALA A 296 4.24 -28.98 -53.36
C ALA A 296 3.75 -30.23 -54.09
N ASN A 297 4.54 -30.72 -55.05
CA ASN A 297 4.20 -31.93 -55.84
C ASN A 297 2.78 -31.91 -56.42
N SER A 298 2.42 -30.79 -57.08
CA SER A 298 1.08 -30.59 -57.66
C SER A 298 -0.07 -30.73 -56.67
N THR A 299 0.19 -30.54 -55.38
CA THR A 299 -0.79 -30.52 -54.30
C THR A 299 -0.77 -29.14 -53.64
N LEU A 300 -1.95 -28.56 -53.46
CA LEU A 300 -2.10 -27.32 -52.69
C LEU A 300 -2.01 -27.67 -51.21
N VAL A 301 -1.04 -27.06 -50.52
CA VAL A 301 -0.78 -27.25 -49.09
C VAL A 301 -1.11 -25.95 -48.37
N ILE A 302 -2.13 -25.98 -47.51
CA ILE A 302 -2.53 -24.86 -46.66
C ILE A 302 -2.23 -25.24 -45.21
N LYS A 303 -1.27 -24.57 -44.59
CA LYS A 303 -0.93 -24.79 -43.18
C LYS A 303 -1.55 -23.70 -42.31
N ASN A 304 -2.32 -24.12 -41.31
CA ASN A 304 -2.82 -23.23 -40.29
C ASN A 304 -1.80 -23.16 -39.13
N LEU A 305 -1.07 -22.04 -39.05
CA LEU A 305 -0.10 -21.79 -37.98
C LEU A 305 -0.76 -21.29 -36.69
N ASN A 306 -2.07 -21.00 -36.70
CA ASN A 306 -2.82 -20.63 -35.51
C ASN A 306 -3.26 -21.89 -34.77
N CYS A 307 -3.47 -21.76 -33.46
CA CYS A 307 -3.88 -22.88 -32.61
C CYS A 307 -5.39 -23.14 -32.61
N PHE A 308 -6.17 -22.30 -33.30
CA PHE A 308 -7.62 -22.41 -33.44
C PHE A 308 -8.01 -22.66 -34.91
N PRO A 309 -9.19 -23.26 -35.17
CA PRO A 309 -9.64 -23.57 -36.51
C PRO A 309 -9.88 -22.31 -37.33
N ILE A 310 -9.55 -22.35 -38.63
CA ILE A 310 -9.83 -21.27 -39.59
C ILE A 310 -10.68 -21.81 -40.73
N THR A 311 -11.71 -21.04 -41.11
CA THR A 311 -12.52 -21.35 -42.28
C THR A 311 -11.84 -20.81 -43.53
N VAL A 312 -11.59 -21.70 -44.50
CA VAL A 312 -11.03 -21.34 -45.80
C VAL A 312 -11.99 -21.73 -46.91
N ASN A 313 -12.13 -20.85 -47.89
CA ASN A 313 -12.87 -21.13 -49.12
C ASN A 313 -11.86 -21.33 -50.24
N VAL A 314 -11.84 -22.53 -50.82
CA VAL A 314 -10.93 -22.89 -51.90
C VAL A 314 -11.72 -23.00 -53.20
N SER A 315 -11.27 -22.26 -54.19
CA SER A 315 -11.81 -22.23 -55.55
C SER A 315 -10.72 -22.69 -56.50
N ILE A 316 -10.89 -23.84 -57.15
CA ILE A 316 -9.96 -24.37 -58.14
C ILE A 316 -10.54 -24.12 -59.52
N ARG A 317 -9.81 -23.37 -60.34
CA ARG A 317 -10.12 -23.15 -61.76
C ARG A 317 -9.24 -24.07 -62.60
N TYR A 318 -9.83 -24.80 -63.54
CA TYR A 318 -9.09 -25.71 -64.43
C TYR A 318 -9.77 -25.84 -65.79
N LEU A 319 -9.03 -26.34 -66.77
CA LEU A 319 -9.53 -26.61 -68.11
C LEU A 319 -10.01 -28.08 -68.19
N ASP A 320 -11.24 -28.27 -68.61
CA ASP A 320 -11.89 -29.57 -68.81
C ASP A 320 -12.57 -29.58 -70.18
N ASN A 321 -12.17 -30.51 -71.06
CA ASN A 321 -12.66 -30.61 -72.45
C ASN A 321 -12.63 -29.29 -73.26
N GLY A 322 -11.69 -28.40 -72.96
CA GLY A 322 -11.51 -27.11 -73.66
C GLY A 322 -12.22 -25.92 -73.01
N ASP A 323 -13.04 -26.14 -71.97
CA ASP A 323 -13.75 -25.10 -71.24
C ASP A 323 -13.18 -24.89 -69.82
N TRP A 324 -13.24 -23.65 -69.33
CA TRP A 324 -12.80 -23.31 -67.98
C TRP A 324 -13.92 -23.61 -66.97
N VAL A 325 -13.64 -24.51 -66.02
CA VAL A 325 -14.57 -24.92 -64.96
C VAL A 325 -14.03 -24.46 -63.59
N TRP A 326 -14.96 -24.18 -62.67
CA TRP A 326 -14.67 -23.84 -61.28
C TRP A 326 -15.18 -24.92 -60.34
N SER A 327 -14.35 -25.32 -59.37
CA SER A 327 -14.75 -26.14 -58.23
C SER A 327 -14.58 -25.34 -56.94
N ASN A 328 -15.66 -25.12 -56.21
CA ASN A 328 -15.68 -24.31 -54.99
C ASN A 328 -16.02 -25.18 -53.79
N LYS A 329 -15.19 -25.16 -52.75
CA LYS A 329 -15.44 -25.89 -51.51
C LYS A 329 -14.86 -25.18 -50.30
N SER A 330 -15.63 -25.17 -49.21
CA SER A 330 -15.21 -24.62 -47.91
C SER A 330 -14.63 -25.72 -47.04
N TYR A 331 -13.56 -25.40 -46.33
CA TYR A 331 -12.88 -26.30 -45.41
C TYR A 331 -12.65 -25.59 -44.07
N ILE A 332 -12.66 -26.35 -42.98
CA ILE A 332 -12.25 -25.88 -41.66
C ILE A 332 -10.92 -26.55 -41.35
N ILE A 333 -9.83 -25.78 -41.35
CA ILE A 333 -8.50 -26.29 -41.04
C ILE A 333 -8.29 -26.16 -39.54
N GLN A 334 -8.13 -27.27 -38.84
CA GLN A 334 -7.88 -27.28 -37.38
C GLN A 334 -6.59 -26.53 -37.04
N GLY A 335 -6.45 -26.09 -35.79
CA GLY A 335 -5.25 -25.41 -35.33
C GLY A 335 -4.01 -26.29 -35.48
N PHE A 336 -2.89 -25.71 -35.91
CA PHE A 336 -1.61 -26.39 -36.19
C PHE A 336 -1.71 -27.58 -37.17
N SER A 337 -2.77 -27.64 -37.97
CA SER A 337 -2.98 -28.69 -38.95
C SER A 337 -2.69 -28.21 -40.38
N THR A 338 -2.52 -29.17 -41.26
CA THR A 338 -2.28 -28.92 -42.69
C THR A 338 -3.41 -29.53 -43.50
N LEU A 339 -3.95 -28.77 -44.44
CA LEU A 339 -4.86 -29.25 -45.46
C LEU A 339 -4.11 -29.43 -46.77
N SER A 340 -4.22 -30.62 -47.35
CA SER A 340 -3.64 -30.95 -48.64
C SER A 340 -4.75 -31.27 -49.63
N LEU A 341 -4.76 -30.59 -50.77
CA LEU A 341 -5.77 -30.74 -51.81
C LEU A 341 -5.11 -31.01 -53.16
N GLU A 342 -5.46 -32.13 -53.77
CA GLU A 342 -5.11 -32.43 -55.16
C GLU A 342 -6.13 -31.76 -56.10
N PRO A 343 -5.71 -31.33 -57.31
CA PRO A 343 -6.66 -30.86 -58.31
C PRO A 343 -7.59 -32.00 -58.75
N PRO A 344 -8.79 -31.69 -59.28
CA PRO A 344 -9.69 -32.70 -59.83
C PRO A 344 -8.98 -33.61 -60.85
N ARG A 345 -9.30 -34.91 -60.85
CA ARG A 345 -8.68 -35.86 -61.78
C ARG A 345 -8.93 -35.42 -63.22
N GLY A 346 -7.87 -35.35 -64.03
CA GLY A 346 -7.93 -34.91 -65.43
C GLY A 346 -7.90 -33.39 -65.63
N ALA A 347 -7.80 -32.59 -64.56
CA ALA A 347 -7.71 -31.14 -64.65
C ALA A 347 -6.44 -30.69 -65.39
N LEU A 348 -6.61 -29.94 -66.48
CA LEU A 348 -5.50 -29.29 -67.18
C LEU A 348 -5.32 -27.86 -66.67
N HIS A 349 -4.06 -27.45 -66.45
CA HIS A 349 -3.69 -26.12 -65.94
C HIS A 349 -4.45 -25.65 -64.69
N PRO A 350 -4.47 -26.42 -63.58
CA PRO A 350 -5.23 -26.03 -62.41
C PRO A 350 -4.62 -24.79 -61.72
N TYR A 351 -5.50 -23.90 -61.26
CA TYR A 351 -5.16 -22.70 -60.49
C TYR A 351 -6.02 -22.64 -59.23
N ALA A 352 -5.39 -22.58 -58.06
CA ALA A 352 -6.09 -22.46 -56.79
C ALA A 352 -6.22 -20.99 -56.38
N TYR A 353 -7.41 -20.62 -55.93
CA TYR A 353 -7.69 -19.39 -55.22
C TYR A 353 -8.17 -19.75 -53.81
N VAL A 354 -7.42 -19.32 -52.81
CA VAL A 354 -7.73 -19.56 -51.40
C VAL A 354 -8.15 -18.25 -50.78
N TYR A 355 -9.31 -18.23 -50.13
CA TYR A 355 -9.85 -17.07 -49.41
C TYR A 355 -10.03 -17.41 -47.93
N TRP A 356 -9.66 -16.49 -47.04
CA TRP A 356 -9.87 -16.61 -45.60
C TRP A 356 -10.07 -15.24 -44.97
N TYR A 357 -10.53 -15.20 -43.73
CA TYR A 357 -10.59 -13.99 -42.93
C TYR A 357 -9.43 -13.97 -41.93
N ASN A 358 -8.74 -12.83 -41.83
CA ASN A 358 -7.73 -12.57 -40.83
C ASN A 358 -8.08 -11.24 -40.14
N GLN A 359 -8.46 -11.31 -38.86
CA GLN A 359 -8.82 -10.14 -38.05
C GLN A 359 -9.91 -9.26 -38.68
N GLY A 360 -10.96 -9.89 -39.24
CA GLY A 360 -12.03 -9.19 -39.94
C GLY A 360 -11.74 -8.83 -41.40
N ASP A 361 -10.48 -8.86 -41.82
CA ASP A 361 -10.09 -8.54 -43.19
C ASP A 361 -10.11 -9.79 -44.06
N LYS A 362 -10.72 -9.67 -45.24
CA LYS A 362 -10.71 -10.74 -46.24
C LYS A 362 -9.32 -10.80 -46.91
N ARG A 363 -8.66 -11.94 -46.79
CA ARG A 363 -7.38 -12.26 -47.42
C ARG A 363 -7.58 -13.26 -48.56
N TRP A 364 -6.67 -13.24 -49.53
CA TRP A 364 -6.68 -14.20 -50.62
C TRP A 364 -5.27 -14.49 -51.15
N ALA A 365 -5.10 -15.69 -51.68
CA ALA A 365 -3.89 -16.11 -52.39
C ALA A 365 -4.28 -16.89 -53.64
N GLY A 366 -3.60 -16.60 -54.76
CA GLY A 366 -3.79 -17.29 -56.03
C GLY A 366 -2.51 -17.99 -56.45
N LEU A 367 -2.53 -19.31 -56.61
CA LEU A 367 -1.35 -20.12 -56.89
C LEU A 367 -1.62 -21.09 -58.06
N PRO A 368 -0.73 -21.15 -59.06
CA PRO A 368 -0.78 -22.22 -60.05
C PRO A 368 -0.36 -23.53 -59.39
N PHE A 369 -1.08 -24.62 -59.68
CA PHE A 369 -0.51 -25.94 -59.48
C PHE A 369 0.62 -26.06 -60.51
N GLY A 370 1.86 -26.23 -60.05
CA GLY A 370 3.05 -26.20 -60.91
C GLY A 370 2.89 -27.06 -62.17
N LYS A 371 3.59 -26.71 -63.25
CA LYS A 371 3.59 -27.53 -64.48
C LYS A 371 4.04 -28.94 -64.12
N SER A 372 3.14 -29.91 -64.23
CA SER A 372 3.45 -31.34 -64.22
C SER A 372 4.33 -31.70 -65.41
#